data_AF-A0A1K1RWN7-F1
#
_entry.id   AF-A0A1K1RWN7-F1
#
_cell.length_a   1.000
_cell.length_b   1.000
_cell.length_c   1.000
_cell.angle_alpha   90.00
_cell.angle_beta   90.00
_cell.angle_gamma   90.00
#
_symmetry.space_group_name_H-M   'P 1'
#
loop_
_entity.id
_entity.type
_entity.pdbx_description
1 polymer ?
#
loop_
_entity_poly.entity_id
_entity_poly.type
_entity_poly.pdbx_seq_one_letter_code
_entity_poly.pdbx_strand_id
1 'polypeptide(L)'
;MHTPKETQRPPHPERFRLRKVTWEDDYVDFLHDQAQGPRYRHLRSWGRQAVLILALLSAFLYAGPLLRLADPMAAVVDAGTLSLLLLVLLGAAACHLLAGLLAAQLYRSFIRLLDSSFITHSITLTPWQHVGMYLGGYISLFWGMATWLSRMM
;
A
#
# COMPACT_ATOMS: atom_id res chain seq x y z
N MET A 1 32.99 19.11 52.33
CA MET A 1 31.91 18.24 51.81
C MET A 1 31.47 18.79 50.47
N HIS A 2 31.99 18.24 49.36
CA HIS A 2 31.66 18.64 47.99
C HIS A 2 31.01 17.45 47.29
N THR A 3 29.76 17.60 46.87
CA THR A 3 29.07 16.66 45.99
C THR A 3 29.48 16.93 44.53
N PRO A 4 29.90 15.90 43.76
CA PRO A 4 30.23 16.09 42.35
C PRO A 4 28.96 16.21 41.52
N LYS A 5 28.90 17.27 40.70
CA LYS A 5 27.83 17.53 39.73
C LYS A 5 27.82 16.45 38.64
N GLU A 6 26.72 15.71 38.58
CA GLU A 6 26.42 14.74 37.53
C GLU A 6 26.26 15.45 36.19
N THR A 7 27.14 15.16 35.25
CA THR A 7 27.20 15.80 33.93
C THR A 7 26.19 15.09 33.02
N GLN A 8 25.08 15.76 32.72
CA GLN A 8 24.05 15.28 31.80
C GLN A 8 24.64 15.04 30.40
N ARG A 9 24.57 13.78 29.95
CA ARG A 9 25.04 13.34 28.62
C ARG A 9 24.06 13.85 27.55
N PRO A 10 24.52 14.43 26.42
CA PRO A 10 23.62 14.89 25.36
C PRO A 10 22.90 13.71 24.68
N PRO A 11 21.67 13.91 24.18
CA PRO A 11 20.89 12.88 23.51
C PRO A 11 21.61 12.43 22.22
N HIS A 12 21.76 11.12 22.10
CA HIS A 12 22.45 10.45 21.00
C HIS A 12 21.70 10.75 19.68
N PRO A 13 22.33 11.36 18.65
CA PRO A 13 21.68 11.49 17.35
C PRO A 13 21.42 10.10 16.77
N GLU A 14 20.23 9.90 16.21
CA GLU A 14 19.79 8.64 15.61
C GLU A 14 20.88 8.09 14.70
N ARG A 15 21.39 6.91 15.09
CA ARG A 15 22.50 6.24 14.42
C ARG A 15 22.07 5.89 12.99
N PHE A 16 22.62 6.58 12.01
CA PHE A 16 22.91 5.99 10.71
C PHE A 16 23.81 4.77 10.96
N ARG A 17 23.22 3.57 11.07
CA ARG A 17 23.98 2.32 11.15
C ARG A 17 24.56 2.05 9.77
N LEU A 18 25.76 2.55 9.52
CA LEU A 18 26.57 2.11 8.39
C LEU A 18 26.91 0.62 8.62
N ARG A 19 26.17 -0.28 7.95
CA ARG A 19 26.51 -1.69 7.89
C ARG A 19 27.73 -1.82 6.98
N LYS A 20 28.87 -2.28 7.51
CA LYS A 20 30.02 -2.65 6.67
C LYS A 20 29.60 -3.86 5.84
N VAL A 21 29.45 -3.64 4.54
CA VAL A 21 29.28 -4.71 3.54
C VAL A 21 30.67 -5.29 3.31
N THR A 22 30.89 -6.53 3.71
CA THR A 22 32.23 -7.15 3.79
C THR A 22 32.58 -8.01 2.58
N TRP A 23 31.63 -8.30 1.69
CA TRP A 23 31.82 -9.18 0.53
C TRP A 23 31.17 -8.60 -0.73
N GLU A 24 31.77 -8.85 -1.90
CA GLU A 24 31.26 -8.36 -3.20
C GLU A 24 29.85 -8.90 -3.51
N ASP A 25 29.54 -10.14 -3.12
CA ASP A 25 28.21 -10.73 -3.28
C ASP A 25 27.16 -10.03 -2.40
N ASP A 26 27.51 -9.67 -1.16
CA ASP A 26 26.63 -8.90 -0.25
C ASP A 26 26.37 -7.48 -0.80
N TYR A 27 27.30 -6.92 -1.58
CA TYR A 27 27.13 -5.61 -2.20
C TYR A 27 26.16 -5.67 -3.38
N VAL A 28 26.26 -6.71 -4.21
CA VAL A 28 25.34 -6.95 -5.32
C VAL A 28 23.94 -7.26 -4.82
N ASP A 29 23.79 -8.04 -3.74
CA ASP A 29 22.49 -8.31 -3.11
C ASP A 29 21.89 -7.07 -2.44
N PHE A 30 22.71 -6.25 -1.76
CA PHE A 30 22.25 -4.98 -1.19
C PHE A 30 21.82 -3.98 -2.27
N LEU A 31 22.59 -3.88 -3.36
CA LEU A 31 22.22 -3.07 -4.53
C LEU A 31 20.99 -3.65 -5.22
N HIS A 32 20.83 -4.96 -5.29
CA HIS A 32 19.63 -5.58 -5.82
C HIS A 32 18.42 -5.33 -4.92
N ASP A 33 18.52 -5.42 -3.60
CA ASP A 33 17.42 -5.08 -2.67
C ASP A 33 17.06 -3.58 -2.75
N GLN A 34 18.05 -2.71 -2.91
CA GLN A 34 17.85 -1.26 -3.03
C GLN A 34 17.32 -0.87 -4.43
N ALA A 35 17.74 -1.56 -5.49
CA ALA A 35 17.27 -1.37 -6.87
C ALA A 35 15.92 -2.05 -7.12
N GLN A 36 15.62 -3.15 -6.42
CA GLN A 36 14.30 -3.80 -6.33
C GLN A 36 13.38 -3.02 -5.39
N GLY A 37 13.40 -1.68 -5.51
CA GLY A 37 12.56 -0.77 -4.73
C GLY A 37 11.06 -1.15 -4.75
N PRO A 38 10.21 -0.41 -4.00
CA PRO A 38 8.84 -0.82 -3.66
C PRO A 38 7.98 -1.34 -4.83
N ARG A 39 8.29 -0.92 -6.07
CA ARG A 39 7.77 -1.44 -7.33
C ARG A 39 7.72 -2.97 -7.44
N TYR A 40 8.80 -3.70 -7.14
CA TYR A 40 8.83 -5.16 -7.35
C TYR A 40 8.01 -5.92 -6.30
N ARG A 41 7.95 -5.40 -5.07
CA ARG A 41 7.15 -5.97 -3.98
C ARG A 41 5.64 -5.90 -4.28
N HIS A 42 5.19 -4.80 -4.90
CA HIS A 42 3.80 -4.62 -5.27
C HIS A 42 3.39 -5.49 -6.47
N LEU A 43 4.21 -5.65 -7.50
CA LEU A 43 3.85 -6.54 -8.62
C LEU A 43 3.66 -8.00 -8.19
N ARG A 44 4.54 -8.51 -7.32
CA ARG A 44 4.42 -9.88 -6.80
C ARG A 44 3.18 -10.06 -5.92
N SER A 45 2.81 -9.05 -5.13
CA SER A 45 1.61 -9.13 -4.31
C SER A 45 0.33 -9.06 -5.15
N TRP A 46 0.34 -8.30 -6.25
CA TRP A 46 -0.80 -8.20 -7.17
C TRP A 46 -1.04 -9.49 -7.92
N GLY A 47 0.03 -10.18 -8.36
CA GLY A 47 -0.09 -11.50 -8.96
C GLY A 47 -0.74 -12.51 -8.00
N ARG A 48 -0.34 -12.51 -6.73
CA ARG A 48 -0.97 -13.34 -5.70
C ARG A 48 -2.43 -12.99 -5.47
N GLN A 49 -2.79 -11.71 -5.44
CA GLN A 49 -4.17 -11.26 -5.31
C GLN A 49 -5.03 -11.66 -6.52
N ALA A 50 -4.51 -11.55 -7.74
CA ALA A 50 -5.22 -11.98 -8.94
C ALA A 50 -5.49 -13.49 -8.94
N VAL A 51 -4.51 -14.31 -8.54
CA VAL A 51 -4.68 -15.76 -8.37
C VAL A 51 -5.74 -16.06 -7.31
N LEU A 52 -5.74 -15.33 -6.19
CA LEU A 52 -6.74 -15.49 -5.14
C LEU A 52 -8.16 -15.12 -5.62
N ILE A 53 -8.31 -14.06 -6.42
CA ILE A 53 -9.59 -13.68 -7.04
C ILE A 53 -10.07 -14.78 -8.00
N LEU A 54 -9.19 -15.32 -8.84
CA LEU A 54 -9.53 -16.43 -9.74
C LEU A 54 -9.95 -17.69 -8.95
N ALA A 55 -9.24 -18.01 -7.87
CA ALA A 55 -9.59 -19.12 -6.99
C ALA A 55 -10.97 -18.91 -6.35
N LEU A 56 -11.24 -17.73 -5.79
CA LEU A 56 -12.54 -17.36 -5.22
C LEU A 56 -13.67 -17.41 -6.25
N LEU A 57 -13.43 -16.92 -7.46
CA LEU A 57 -14.39 -16.96 -8.56
C LEU A 57 -14.69 -18.41 -8.95
N SER A 58 -13.66 -19.25 -9.06
CA SER A 58 -13.86 -20.67 -9.35
C SER A 58 -14.64 -21.37 -8.24
N ALA A 59 -14.32 -21.10 -6.97
CA ALA A 59 -15.04 -21.64 -5.83
C ALA A 59 -16.51 -21.18 -5.80
N PHE A 60 -16.77 -19.93 -6.18
CA PHE A 60 -18.12 -19.39 -6.30
C PHE A 60 -18.94 -20.09 -7.40
N LEU A 61 -18.37 -20.23 -8.59
CA LEU A 61 -19.04 -20.88 -9.72
C LEU A 61 -19.31 -22.38 -9.47
N TYR A 62 -18.41 -23.04 -8.73
CA TYR A 62 -18.52 -24.45 -8.37
C TYR A 62 -18.95 -24.69 -6.92
N ALA A 63 -19.55 -23.71 -6.24
CA ALA A 63 -19.89 -23.80 -4.82
C ALA A 63 -20.82 -24.99 -4.53
N GLY A 64 -21.82 -25.22 -5.39
CA GLY A 64 -22.76 -26.35 -5.25
C GLY A 64 -22.07 -27.72 -5.35
N PRO A 65 -21.36 -28.03 -6.46
CA PRO A 65 -20.59 -29.26 -6.57
C PRO A 65 -19.54 -29.45 -5.47
N LEU A 66 -18.82 -28.40 -5.09
CA LEU A 66 -17.82 -28.44 -4.00
C LEU A 66 -18.48 -28.78 -2.66
N LEU A 67 -19.64 -28.19 -2.37
CA LEU A 67 -20.37 -28.49 -1.14
C LEU A 67 -20.87 -29.93 -1.12
N ARG A 68 -21.36 -30.45 -2.25
CA ARG A 68 -21.80 -31.86 -2.38
C ARG A 68 -20.68 -32.88 -2.26
N LEU A 69 -19.44 -32.50 -2.61
CA LEU A 69 -18.27 -33.34 -2.39
C LEU A 69 -17.91 -33.44 -0.90
N ALA A 70 -18.14 -32.37 -0.13
CA ALA A 70 -17.88 -32.34 1.31
C ALA A 70 -19.00 -33.00 2.10
N ASP A 71 -20.26 -32.73 1.73
CA ASP A 71 -21.44 -33.32 2.34
C ASP A 71 -22.51 -33.61 1.26
N PRO A 72 -22.77 -34.90 0.93
CA PRO A 72 -23.77 -35.25 -0.07
C PRO A 72 -25.21 -34.93 0.38
N MET A 73 -25.45 -34.72 1.68
CA MET A 73 -26.76 -34.36 2.25
C MET A 73 -26.95 -32.85 2.40
N ALA A 74 -25.99 -32.02 1.99
CA ALA A 74 -26.08 -30.58 2.11
C ALA A 74 -27.33 -30.02 1.40
N ALA A 75 -28.08 -29.17 2.10
CA ALA A 75 -29.29 -28.59 1.56
C ALA A 75 -28.96 -27.54 0.48
N VAL A 76 -29.91 -27.30 -0.43
CA VAL A 76 -29.77 -26.24 -1.46
C VAL A 76 -29.58 -24.87 -0.82
N VAL A 77 -30.17 -24.65 0.36
CA VAL A 77 -30.03 -23.42 1.15
C VAL A 77 -28.58 -23.19 1.56
N ASP A 78 -27.84 -24.23 1.94
CA ASP A 78 -26.44 -24.14 2.37
C ASP A 78 -25.51 -23.77 1.20
N ALA A 79 -25.82 -24.25 -0.01
CA ALA A 79 -25.12 -23.83 -1.22
C ALA A 79 -25.38 -22.33 -1.52
N GLY A 80 -26.62 -21.89 -1.30
CA GLY A 80 -27.02 -20.48 -1.42
C GLY A 80 -26.25 -19.59 -0.44
N THR A 81 -26.20 -19.93 0.84
CA THR A 81 -25.47 -19.15 1.85
C THR A 81 -23.97 -19.13 1.59
N LEU A 82 -23.37 -20.26 1.20
CA LEU A 82 -21.97 -20.34 0.83
C LEU A 82 -21.66 -19.45 -0.39
N SER A 83 -22.51 -19.46 -1.42
CA SER A 83 -22.31 -18.62 -2.60
C SER A 83 -22.38 -17.11 -2.27
N LEU A 84 -23.29 -16.69 -1.39
CA LEU A 84 -23.35 -15.29 -0.93
C LEU A 84 -22.07 -14.90 -0.18
N LEU A 85 -21.58 -15.78 0.70
CA LEU A 85 -20.35 -15.53 1.45
C LEU A 85 -19.13 -15.43 0.52
N LEU A 86 -19.03 -16.33 -0.47
CA LEU A 86 -17.99 -16.28 -1.50
C LEU A 86 -18.10 -15.02 -2.37
N LEU A 87 -19.30 -14.56 -2.69
CA LEU A 87 -19.52 -13.33 -3.46
C LEU A 87 -19.05 -12.09 -2.68
N VAL A 88 -19.33 -12.02 -1.38
CA VAL A 88 -18.84 -10.92 -0.51
C VAL A 88 -17.32 -10.90 -0.46
N LEU A 89 -16.68 -12.07 -0.27
CA LEU A 89 -15.22 -12.18 -0.27
C LEU A 89 -14.60 -11.80 -1.62
N LEU A 90 -15.22 -12.23 -2.73
CA LEU A 90 -14.79 -11.90 -4.08
C LEU A 90 -14.89 -10.39 -4.32
N GLY A 91 -16.00 -9.76 -3.94
CA GLY A 91 -16.21 -8.32 -4.03
C GLY A 91 -15.17 -7.54 -3.21
N ALA A 92 -14.92 -7.94 -1.96
CA ALA A 92 -13.92 -7.31 -1.11
C ALA A 92 -12.51 -7.41 -1.70
N ALA A 93 -12.12 -8.59 -2.20
CA ALA A 93 -10.83 -8.82 -2.83
C ALA A 93 -10.68 -7.98 -4.13
N ALA A 94 -11.73 -7.91 -4.95
CA ALA A 94 -11.73 -7.10 -6.17
C ALA A 94 -11.62 -5.60 -5.85
N CYS A 95 -12.37 -5.10 -4.87
CA CYS A 95 -12.27 -3.71 -4.41
C CYS A 95 -10.87 -3.38 -3.87
N HIS A 96 -10.27 -4.28 -3.09
CA HIS A 96 -8.91 -4.09 -2.58
C HIS A 96 -7.89 -4.04 -3.72
N LEU A 97 -8.00 -4.93 -4.71
CA LEU A 97 -7.09 -4.93 -5.86
C LEU A 97 -7.27 -3.62 -6.66
N LEU A 98 -8.50 -3.21 -6.93
CA LEU A 98 -8.81 -1.98 -7.64
C LEU A 98 -8.28 -0.74 -6.92
N ALA A 99 -8.47 -0.65 -5.60
CA ALA A 99 -7.92 0.43 -4.79
C ALA A 99 -6.39 0.47 -4.86
N GLY A 100 -5.73 -0.70 -4.82
CA GLY A 100 -4.29 -0.82 -5.01
C GLY A 100 -3.82 -0.37 -6.39
N LEU A 101 -4.55 -0.75 -7.45
CA LEU A 101 -4.29 -0.31 -8.83
C LEU A 101 -4.42 1.20 -8.96
N LEU A 102 -5.50 1.79 -8.44
CA LEU A 102 -5.73 3.23 -8.47
C LEU A 102 -4.63 3.97 -7.71
N ALA A 103 -4.29 3.53 -6.49
CA ALA A 103 -3.25 4.14 -5.69
C ALA A 103 -1.90 4.12 -6.42
N ALA A 104 -1.54 3.00 -7.03
CA ALA A 104 -0.31 2.89 -7.82
C ALA A 104 -0.35 3.74 -9.10
N GLN A 105 -1.50 3.85 -9.76
CA GLN A 105 -1.66 4.71 -10.93
C GLN A 105 -1.55 6.19 -10.54
N LEU A 106 -2.20 6.61 -9.47
CA LEU A 106 -2.09 7.95 -8.90
C LEU A 106 -0.65 8.26 -8.51
N TYR A 107 0.03 7.34 -7.84
CA TYR A 107 1.44 7.50 -7.49
C TYR A 107 2.34 7.65 -8.72
N ARG A 108 2.12 6.82 -9.76
CA ARG A 108 2.87 6.94 -11.03
C ARG A 108 2.60 8.26 -11.73
N SER A 109 1.34 8.69 -11.80
CA SER A 109 0.97 9.98 -12.38
C SER A 109 1.59 11.14 -11.60
N PHE A 110 1.55 11.07 -10.28
CA PHE A 110 2.12 12.07 -9.39
C PHE A 110 3.65 12.15 -9.53
N ILE A 111 4.35 11.01 -9.60
CA ILE A 111 5.79 10.99 -9.89
C ILE A 111 6.11 11.56 -11.27
N ARG A 112 5.31 11.27 -12.29
CA ARG A 112 5.53 11.85 -13.63
C ARG A 112 5.32 13.36 -13.64
N LEU A 113 4.39 13.86 -12.83
CA LEU A 113 4.15 15.29 -12.62
C LEU A 113 5.27 15.94 -11.78
N LEU A 114 5.79 15.22 -10.79
CA LEU A 114 7.04 15.51 -10.09
C LEU A 114 8.23 15.13 -10.97
N ASP A 115 8.31 15.75 -12.13
CA ASP A 115 9.52 15.72 -12.92
C ASP A 115 10.71 16.22 -12.08
N SER A 116 11.92 15.78 -12.43
CA SER A 116 13.17 16.15 -11.74
C SER A 116 13.35 17.67 -11.56
N SER A 117 12.72 18.44 -12.45
CA SER A 117 12.58 19.89 -12.42
C SER A 117 11.82 20.43 -11.20
N PHE A 118 10.75 19.75 -10.76
CA PHE A 118 9.98 20.15 -9.59
C PHE A 118 10.74 19.88 -8.29
N ILE A 119 11.49 18.77 -8.21
CA ILE A 119 12.31 18.45 -7.02
C ILE A 119 13.47 19.45 -6.88
N THR A 120 14.13 19.80 -7.98
CA THR A 120 15.18 20.83 -7.96
C THR A 120 14.62 22.20 -7.57
N HIS A 121 13.43 22.55 -8.06
CA HIS A 121 12.77 23.80 -7.67
C HIS A 121 12.24 23.76 -6.23
N SER A 122 11.75 22.62 -5.72
CA SER A 122 11.22 22.54 -4.36
C SER A 122 12.29 22.78 -3.31
N ILE A 123 13.55 22.38 -3.55
CA ILE A 123 14.66 22.65 -2.64
C ILE A 123 14.95 24.15 -2.54
N THR A 124 14.62 24.93 -3.58
CA THR A 124 14.79 26.40 -3.59
C THR A 124 13.60 27.17 -2.98
N LEU A 125 12.49 26.49 -2.67
CA LEU A 125 11.32 27.14 -2.09
C LEU A 125 11.54 27.48 -0.62
N THR A 126 11.10 28.66 -0.23
CA THR A 126 11.09 29.08 1.17
C THR A 126 10.12 28.20 2.00
N PRO A 127 10.32 28.04 3.32
CA PRO A 127 9.48 27.21 4.17
C PRO A 127 7.98 27.57 4.10
N TRP A 128 7.65 28.87 3.97
CA TRP A 128 6.26 29.33 3.85
C TRP A 128 5.59 28.90 2.54
N GLN A 129 6.34 28.79 1.45
CA GLN A 129 5.82 28.31 0.17
C GLN A 129 5.49 26.81 0.23
N HIS A 130 6.30 26.03 0.96
CA HIS A 130 5.97 24.63 1.23
C HIS A 130 4.66 24.50 2.01
N VAL A 131 4.49 25.29 3.08
CA VAL A 131 3.24 25.32 3.85
C VAL A 131 2.05 25.66 2.95
N GLY A 132 2.20 26.65 2.05
CA GLY A 132 1.17 27.02 1.08
C GLY A 132 0.79 25.89 0.12
N MET A 133 1.76 25.16 -0.42
CA MET A 133 1.49 24.00 -1.29
C MET A 133 0.77 22.87 -0.55
N TYR A 134 1.22 22.54 0.66
CA TYR A 134 0.56 21.51 1.46
C TYR A 134 -0.86 21.90 1.84
N LEU A 135 -1.08 23.15 2.25
CA LEU A 135 -2.41 23.65 2.59
C LEU A 135 -3.33 23.66 1.36
N GLY A 136 -2.84 24.09 0.19
CA GLY A 136 -3.58 24.08 -1.07
C GLY A 136 -3.98 22.67 -1.50
N GLY A 137 -3.05 21.71 -1.42
CA GLY A 137 -3.33 20.30 -1.68
C GLY A 137 -4.37 19.73 -0.72
N TYR A 138 -4.28 20.07 0.57
CA TYR A 138 -5.22 19.61 1.60
C TYR A 138 -6.64 20.16 1.38
N ILE A 139 -6.76 21.46 1.08
CA ILE A 139 -8.05 22.10 0.77
C ILE A 139 -8.66 21.50 -0.50
N SER A 140 -7.85 21.24 -1.54
CA SER A 140 -8.32 20.61 -2.77
C SER A 140 -8.86 19.18 -2.53
N LEU A 141 -8.17 18.37 -1.74
CA LEU A 141 -8.62 17.04 -1.33
C LEU A 141 -9.93 17.11 -0.52
N PHE A 142 -10.00 18.02 0.46
CA PHE A 142 -11.20 18.22 1.26
C PHE A 142 -12.41 18.62 0.41
N TRP A 143 -12.21 19.55 -0.54
CA TRP A 143 -13.27 19.99 -1.44
C TRP A 143 -13.70 18.91 -2.44
N GLY A 144 -12.75 18.14 -2.96
CA GLY A 144 -13.04 16.96 -3.80
C GLY A 144 -13.90 15.93 -3.07
N MET A 145 -13.61 15.68 -1.78
CA MET A 145 -14.43 14.80 -0.93
C MET A 145 -15.84 15.35 -0.73
N ALA A 146 -15.97 16.64 -0.40
CA ALA A 146 -17.26 17.28 -0.15
C ALA A 146 -18.18 17.27 -1.38
N THR A 147 -17.63 17.59 -2.56
CA THR A 147 -18.37 17.57 -3.83
C THR A 147 -18.75 16.16 -4.30
N TRP A 148 -17.94 15.15 -3.97
CA TRP A 148 -18.28 13.76 -4.21
C TRP A 148 -19.42 13.30 -3.30
N LEU A 149 -19.36 13.62 -2.00
CA LEU A 149 -20.41 13.29 -1.03
C LEU A 149 -21.76 13.93 -1.41
N SER A 150 -21.74 15.19 -1.86
CA SER A 150 -22.95 15.91 -2.25
C SER A 150 -23.63 15.36 -3.51
N ARG A 151 -22.96 14.48 -4.27
CA ARG A 151 -23.55 13.78 -5.42
C ARG A 151 -24.14 12.43 -5.07
N MET A 152 -23.84 11.92 -3.86
CA MET A 152 -24.36 10.63 -3.37
C MET A 152 -25.61 10.76 -2.50
N MET A 153 -25.88 11.97 -1.99
CA MET A 153 -27.14 12.32 -1.31
C MET A 153 -28.15 12.85 -2.32
#